data_AF-A0A2D6A663-F1
#
_entry.id   AF-A0A2D6A663-F1
#
_cell.length_a   1.000
_cell.length_b   1.000
_cell.length_c   1.000
_cell.angle_alpha   90.00
_cell.angle_beta   90.00
_cell.angle_gamma   90.00
#
_symmetry.space_group_name_H-M   'P 1'
#
loop_
_entity.id
_entity.type
_entity.pdbx_description
1 polymer ?
#
loop_
_entity_poly.entity_id
_entity_poly.type
_entity_poly.pdbx_seq_one_letter_code
_entity_poly.pdbx_strand_id
1 'polypeptide(L)'
;MLPHNFYMAVPARTKRVVWIPWDLNLSFGGFRMMGGARGDSSITKPTAVPGIARLLAIPAVLDRYKKICRELIDGPCSAKALLASIELASKTIKTAVADEWKRSDAVTKAPRRRSASRMGMAMMGRQPRSARSVERALSTTRDFVTRRVQNVRDQLDGKVKGRNTGFARFGRMSQSNAGGAAIGRFFVQTDTLPLDDQDRFSKEDIDAAIQTSFAALDANGSGTLERTEVEDEAGRQPAARAAFGGVATPAIAARRMWLRLDVDRNNKVDAQEWEAVIAAALAAWDRDKDGFWTRRDLTRRR
;
A
#
# COMPACT_ATOMS: atom_id res chain seq x y z
N MET A 1 4.69 -7.20 1.09
CA MET A 1 3.80 -7.42 2.25
C MET A 1 3.40 -8.87 2.19
N LEU A 2 3.60 -9.63 3.27
CA LEU A 2 3.13 -11.01 3.29
C LEU A 2 1.60 -11.02 3.25
N PRO A 3 0.96 -12.02 2.61
CA PRO A 3 -0.46 -12.25 2.74
C PRO A 3 -0.82 -12.42 4.22
N HIS A 4 -1.89 -11.76 4.69
CA HIS A 4 -2.30 -11.78 6.09
C HIS A 4 -3.83 -11.97 6.22
N ASN A 5 -4.35 -12.07 7.45
CA ASN A 5 -5.78 -12.19 7.78
C ASN A 5 -6.44 -13.53 7.41
N PHE A 6 -5.67 -14.62 7.55
CA PHE A 6 -6.20 -15.98 7.48
C PHE A 6 -5.33 -16.96 8.26
N TYR A 7 -5.93 -18.07 8.66
CA TYR A 7 -5.25 -19.30 9.05
C TYR A 7 -5.33 -20.32 7.90
N MET A 8 -4.38 -21.25 7.88
CA MET A 8 -4.45 -22.42 7.03
C MET A 8 -4.57 -23.66 7.91
N ALA A 9 -5.51 -24.53 7.55
CA ALA A 9 -5.69 -25.82 8.20
C ALA A 9 -5.58 -26.94 7.16
N VAL A 10 -5.10 -28.11 7.58
CA VAL A 10 -5.12 -29.33 6.77
C VAL A 10 -5.89 -30.40 7.55
N PRO A 11 -7.24 -30.45 7.40
CA PRO A 11 -8.05 -31.41 8.13
C PRO A 11 -7.60 -32.83 7.83
N ALA A 12 -7.44 -33.64 8.88
CA ALA A 12 -6.92 -35.00 8.75
C ALA A 12 -7.75 -35.89 7.81
N ARG A 13 -9.07 -35.66 7.74
CA ARG A 13 -9.99 -36.42 6.89
C ARG A 13 -9.78 -36.17 5.40
N THR A 14 -9.59 -34.91 5.00
CA THR A 14 -9.56 -34.53 3.58
C THR A 14 -8.16 -34.39 3.04
N LYS A 15 -7.17 -34.17 3.92
CA LYS A 15 -5.77 -33.86 3.55
C LYS A 15 -5.66 -32.70 2.56
N ARG A 16 -6.66 -31.80 2.56
CA ARG A 16 -6.71 -30.60 1.70
C ARG A 16 -6.40 -29.37 2.53
N VAL A 17 -5.69 -28.42 1.93
CA VAL A 17 -5.47 -27.10 2.54
C VAL A 17 -6.78 -26.31 2.51
N VAL A 18 -7.21 -25.82 3.68
CA VAL A 18 -8.38 -24.96 3.86
C VAL A 18 -7.93 -23.61 4.40
N TRP A 19 -8.46 -22.55 3.81
CA TRP A 19 -8.21 -21.18 4.24
C TRP A 19 -9.35 -20.72 5.14
N ILE A 20 -9.02 -20.21 6.32
CA ILE A 20 -9.99 -19.72 7.30
C ILE A 20 -9.73 -18.22 7.49
N PRO A 21 -10.66 -17.33 7.10
CA PRO A 21 -10.42 -15.89 7.24
C PRO A 21 -10.37 -15.48 8.71
N TRP A 22 -9.55 -14.46 9.00
CA TRP A 22 -9.42 -13.84 10.32
C TRP A 22 -9.36 -12.33 10.18
N ASP A 23 -9.78 -11.58 11.21
CA ASP A 23 -9.64 -10.11 11.26
C ASP A 23 -10.20 -9.38 10.03
N LEU A 24 -11.52 -9.46 9.85
CA LEU A 24 -12.25 -8.85 8.73
C LEU A 24 -12.85 -7.48 9.08
N ASN A 25 -12.44 -6.85 10.18
CA ASN A 25 -12.94 -5.56 10.67
C ASN A 25 -12.72 -4.38 9.67
N LEU A 26 -11.76 -4.50 8.76
CA LEU A 26 -11.48 -3.50 7.71
C LEU A 26 -12.24 -3.74 6.39
N SER A 27 -13.15 -4.71 6.37
CA SER A 27 -14.00 -5.04 5.22
C SER A 27 -15.07 -3.98 4.97
N PHE A 28 -15.93 -4.22 3.97
CA PHE A 28 -17.08 -3.37 3.65
C PHE A 28 -16.75 -1.87 3.41
N GLY A 29 -15.57 -1.61 2.84
CA GLY A 29 -15.09 -0.25 2.58
C GLY A 29 -14.44 0.45 3.77
N GLY A 30 -14.24 -0.27 4.89
CA GLY A 30 -13.61 0.25 6.11
C GLY A 30 -12.11 0.54 5.99
N PHE A 31 -11.41 -0.03 5.01
CA PHE A 31 -9.96 0.13 4.88
C PHE A 31 -9.55 1.48 4.25
N ARG A 32 -9.54 2.53 5.06
CA ARG A 32 -9.27 3.92 4.63
C ARG A 32 -7.86 4.14 4.07
N MET A 33 -6.86 3.42 4.57
CA MET A 33 -5.47 3.44 4.07
C MET A 33 -5.36 3.03 2.60
N MET A 34 -6.28 2.20 2.11
CA MET A 34 -6.37 1.81 0.71
C MET A 34 -7.44 2.61 -0.03
N GLY A 35 -7.71 3.85 0.36
CA GLY A 35 -8.63 4.74 -0.36
C GLY A 35 -10.12 4.47 -0.08
N GLY A 36 -10.46 3.74 0.98
CA GLY A 36 -11.85 3.61 1.47
C GLY A 36 -12.75 2.75 0.58
N ALA A 37 -14.03 3.12 0.51
CA ALA A 37 -15.13 2.38 -0.11
C ALA A 37 -14.97 2.13 -1.63
N ARG A 38 -14.08 1.21 -2.01
CA ARG A 38 -13.86 0.74 -3.39
C ARG A 38 -14.83 -0.38 -3.76
N GLY A 39 -16.07 -0.01 -4.01
CA GLY A 39 -17.11 -0.95 -4.46
C GLY A 39 -16.82 -1.61 -5.82
N ASP A 40 -15.87 -1.08 -6.58
CA ASP A 40 -15.55 -1.44 -7.97
C ASP A 40 -14.39 -2.43 -8.13
N SER A 41 -13.96 -3.09 -7.06
CA SER A 41 -12.77 -3.96 -7.03
C SER A 41 -12.93 -5.20 -7.94
N SER A 42 -11.89 -5.62 -8.67
CA SER A 42 -11.97 -6.78 -9.55
C SER A 42 -12.16 -8.09 -8.77
N ILE A 43 -13.11 -8.94 -9.20
CA ILE A 43 -13.30 -10.29 -8.63
C ILE A 43 -12.29 -11.29 -9.19
N THR A 44 -11.78 -11.09 -10.40
CA THR A 44 -10.81 -12.00 -11.04
C THR A 44 -9.36 -11.59 -10.81
N LYS A 45 -9.13 -10.40 -10.28
CA LYS A 45 -7.82 -9.92 -9.80
C LYS A 45 -7.93 -9.41 -8.35
N PRO A 46 -8.37 -10.25 -7.40
CA PRO A 46 -8.75 -9.79 -6.06
C PRO A 46 -7.53 -9.52 -5.16
N THR A 47 -6.35 -10.05 -5.52
CA THR A 47 -5.16 -10.01 -4.67
C THR A 47 -3.87 -10.00 -5.50
N ALA A 48 -2.78 -9.56 -4.88
CA ALA A 48 -1.42 -9.63 -5.43
C ALA A 48 -0.70 -10.94 -5.12
N VAL A 49 -1.36 -11.91 -4.44
CA VAL A 49 -0.78 -13.22 -4.13
C VAL A 49 -0.65 -14.05 -5.42
N PRO A 50 0.57 -14.43 -5.83
CA PRO A 50 0.78 -15.15 -7.10
C PRO A 50 0.01 -16.47 -7.20
N GLY A 51 -0.14 -17.20 -6.09
CA GLY A 51 -0.86 -18.47 -6.06
C GLY A 51 -2.33 -18.34 -6.48
N ILE A 52 -3.01 -17.26 -6.09
CA ILE A 52 -4.41 -17.04 -6.46
C ILE A 52 -4.52 -16.66 -7.94
N ALA A 53 -3.60 -15.83 -8.46
CA ALA A 53 -3.58 -15.49 -9.88
C ALA A 53 -3.33 -16.72 -10.76
N ARG A 54 -2.43 -17.61 -10.35
CA ARG A 54 -2.19 -18.90 -11.04
C ARG A 54 -3.40 -19.81 -10.99
N LEU A 55 -4.08 -19.89 -9.84
CA LEU A 55 -5.28 -20.71 -9.68
C LEU A 55 -6.42 -20.22 -10.59
N LEU A 56 -6.64 -18.90 -10.65
CA LEU A 56 -7.67 -18.28 -11.50
C LEU A 56 -7.29 -18.24 -13.00
N ALA A 57 -6.05 -18.56 -13.36
CA ALA A 57 -5.64 -18.72 -14.76
C ALA A 57 -6.09 -20.06 -15.36
N ILE A 58 -6.47 -21.04 -14.52
CA ILE A 58 -6.99 -22.33 -14.98
C ILE A 58 -8.48 -22.14 -15.35
N PRO A 59 -8.90 -22.35 -16.63
CA PRO A 59 -10.26 -22.02 -17.08
C PRO A 59 -11.37 -22.68 -16.25
N ALA A 60 -11.25 -23.99 -15.99
CA ALA A 60 -12.23 -24.72 -15.19
C ALA A 60 -12.36 -24.18 -13.75
N VAL A 61 -11.27 -23.68 -13.16
CA VAL A 61 -11.28 -23.09 -11.83
C VAL A 61 -11.89 -21.70 -11.85
N LEU A 62 -11.58 -20.89 -12.88
CA LEU A 62 -12.19 -19.57 -13.06
C LEU A 62 -13.71 -19.67 -13.22
N ASP A 63 -14.20 -20.62 -14.02
CA ASP A 63 -15.63 -20.83 -14.23
C ASP A 63 -16.32 -21.27 -12.94
N ARG A 64 -15.70 -22.22 -12.21
CA ARG A 64 -16.20 -22.64 -10.89
C ARG A 64 -16.23 -21.47 -9.90
N TYR A 65 -15.18 -20.65 -9.88
CA TYR A 65 -15.10 -19.47 -9.02
C TYR A 65 -16.21 -18.45 -9.34
N LYS A 66 -16.43 -18.13 -10.61
CA LYS A 66 -17.51 -17.23 -11.04
C LYS A 66 -18.89 -17.76 -10.64
N LYS A 67 -19.12 -19.07 -10.77
CA LYS A 67 -20.37 -19.71 -10.32
C LYS A 67 -20.57 -19.54 -8.81
N ILE A 68 -19.54 -19.78 -8.00
CA ILE A 68 -19.59 -19.57 -6.54
C ILE A 68 -19.86 -18.09 -6.21
N CYS A 69 -19.21 -17.15 -6.90
CA CYS A 69 -19.49 -15.73 -6.72
C CYS A 69 -20.96 -15.39 -7.01
N ARG A 70 -21.55 -15.96 -8.07
CA ARG A 70 -22.97 -15.77 -8.39
C ARG A 70 -23.88 -16.35 -7.31
N GLU A 71 -23.63 -17.59 -6.89
CA GLU A 71 -24.36 -18.25 -5.79
C GLU A 71 -24.33 -17.41 -4.50
N LEU A 72 -23.17 -16.84 -4.15
CA LEU A 72 -23.04 -15.97 -2.99
C LEU A 72 -23.82 -14.67 -3.16
N ILE A 73 -23.66 -13.96 -4.28
CA ILE A 73 -24.31 -12.66 -4.51
C ILE A 73 -25.82 -12.76 -4.67
N ASP A 74 -26.34 -13.88 -5.15
CA ASP A 74 -27.78 -14.07 -5.28
C ASP A 74 -28.41 -14.65 -4.00
N GLY A 75 -27.62 -15.29 -3.14
CA GLY A 75 -28.04 -15.78 -1.84
C GLY A 75 -27.54 -14.94 -0.66
N PRO A 76 -26.62 -15.46 0.17
CA PRO A 76 -26.26 -14.89 1.47
C PRO A 76 -25.56 -13.53 1.39
N CYS A 77 -24.93 -13.21 0.27
CA CYS A 77 -24.28 -11.92 0.01
C CYS A 77 -25.11 -11.01 -0.91
N SER A 78 -26.40 -11.28 -1.08
CA SER A 78 -27.31 -10.35 -1.75
C SER A 78 -27.43 -9.04 -0.97
N ALA A 79 -27.73 -7.94 -1.67
CA ALA A 79 -27.92 -6.64 -1.03
C ALA A 79 -28.98 -6.73 0.08
N LYS A 80 -30.10 -7.44 -0.19
CA LYS A 80 -31.15 -7.68 0.81
C LYS A 80 -30.61 -8.40 2.05
N ALA A 81 -29.90 -9.52 1.88
CA ALA A 81 -29.38 -10.29 3.01
C ALA A 81 -28.36 -9.50 3.84
N LEU A 82 -27.40 -8.85 3.18
CA LEU A 82 -26.35 -8.08 3.86
C LEU A 82 -26.91 -6.83 4.57
N LEU A 83 -27.84 -6.11 3.95
CA LEU A 83 -28.49 -4.95 4.59
C LEU A 83 -29.32 -5.38 5.81
N ALA A 84 -30.04 -6.50 5.71
CA ALA A 84 -30.75 -7.07 6.86
C ALA A 84 -29.80 -7.46 7.99
N SER A 85 -28.63 -8.04 7.69
CA SER A 85 -27.61 -8.34 8.71
C SER A 85 -27.04 -7.07 9.36
N ILE A 86 -26.80 -6.00 8.59
CA ILE A 86 -26.34 -4.71 9.12
C ILE A 86 -27.40 -4.11 10.05
N GLU A 87 -28.67 -4.15 9.65
CA GLU A 87 -29.78 -3.66 10.47
C GLU A 87 -29.93 -4.45 11.76
N LEU A 88 -29.92 -5.79 11.68
CA LEU A 88 -30.00 -6.66 12.83
C LEU A 88 -28.85 -6.38 13.81
N ALA A 89 -27.61 -6.36 13.33
CA ALA A 89 -26.45 -6.06 14.17
C ALA A 89 -26.57 -4.67 14.81
N SER A 90 -26.91 -3.65 14.02
CA SER A 90 -27.09 -2.28 14.51
C SER A 90 -28.18 -2.18 15.58
N LYS A 91 -29.29 -2.91 15.43
CA LYS A 91 -30.39 -2.93 16.40
C LYS A 91 -29.95 -3.64 17.69
N THR A 92 -29.32 -4.80 17.56
CA THR A 92 -28.87 -5.61 18.70
C THR A 92 -27.87 -4.87 19.58
N ILE A 93 -26.92 -4.14 19.00
CA ILE A 93 -25.86 -3.47 19.78
C ILE A 93 -26.20 -2.03 20.20
N LYS A 94 -27.35 -1.48 19.77
CA LYS A 94 -27.68 -0.05 19.93
C LYS A 94 -27.53 0.43 21.37
N THR A 95 -28.10 -0.31 22.32
CA THR A 95 -28.06 0.04 23.74
C THR A 95 -26.67 -0.10 24.32
N ALA A 96 -25.97 -1.21 24.04
CA ALA A 96 -24.61 -1.45 24.51
C ALA A 96 -23.64 -0.36 24.03
N VAL A 97 -23.78 0.09 22.77
CA VAL A 97 -22.99 1.19 22.22
C VAL A 97 -23.31 2.53 22.92
N ALA A 98 -24.60 2.80 23.22
CA ALA A 98 -24.99 3.99 23.96
C ALA A 98 -24.44 4.01 25.40
N ASP A 99 -24.47 2.87 26.09
CA ASP A 99 -23.96 2.74 27.45
C ASP A 99 -22.44 2.77 27.51
N GLU A 100 -21.76 2.19 26.51
CA GLU A 100 -20.31 2.32 26.36
C GLU A 100 -19.90 3.77 26.12
N TRP A 101 -20.66 4.56 25.35
CA TRP A 101 -20.35 5.99 25.21
C TRP A 101 -20.49 6.75 26.52
N LYS A 102 -21.57 6.52 27.28
CA LYS A 102 -21.73 7.16 28.61
C LYS A 102 -20.57 6.81 29.53
N ARG A 103 -20.14 5.54 29.54
CA ARG A 103 -18.96 5.09 30.31
C ARG A 103 -17.66 5.70 29.78
N SER A 104 -17.47 5.73 28.48
CA SER A 104 -16.28 6.34 27.85
C SER A 104 -16.21 7.84 28.16
N ASP A 105 -17.31 8.59 28.15
CA ASP A 105 -17.29 10.01 28.54
C ASP A 105 -16.95 10.19 30.03
N ALA A 106 -17.35 9.25 30.89
CA ALA A 106 -16.93 9.22 32.29
C ALA A 106 -15.42 8.88 32.44
N VAL A 107 -14.90 7.92 31.67
CA VAL A 107 -13.50 7.45 31.73
C VAL A 107 -12.53 8.41 30.99
N THR A 108 -12.99 9.13 29.98
CA THR A 108 -12.13 9.95 29.10
C THR A 108 -12.01 11.42 29.49
N LYS A 109 -12.67 11.83 30.58
CA LYS A 109 -12.41 13.10 31.29
C LYS A 109 -11.09 13.11 32.06
N ALA A 110 -10.42 11.97 32.24
CA ALA A 110 -9.03 11.95 32.69
C ALA A 110 -8.14 12.66 31.64
N PRO A 111 -7.20 13.54 32.03
CA PRO A 111 -6.39 14.33 31.10
C PRO A 111 -5.57 13.41 30.20
N ARG A 112 -6.05 13.21 28.98
CA ARG A 112 -5.43 12.30 28.00
C ARG A 112 -4.11 12.90 27.53
N ARG A 113 -2.99 12.47 28.11
CA ARG A 113 -1.64 12.71 27.57
C ARG A 113 -1.64 12.39 26.07
N ARG A 114 -1.15 13.33 25.25
CA ARG A 114 -0.97 13.18 23.79
C ARG A 114 0.04 12.06 23.52
N SER A 115 -0.39 10.80 23.50
CA SER A 115 0.47 9.70 23.05
C SER A 115 0.40 9.54 21.52
N ALA A 116 1.55 9.20 20.93
CA ALA A 116 1.75 8.96 19.50
C ALA A 116 0.84 7.87 18.89
N SER A 117 0.08 7.16 19.72
CA SER A 117 -0.94 6.18 19.32
C SER A 117 -2.11 6.76 18.50
N ARG A 118 -2.33 8.08 18.53
CA ARG A 118 -3.42 8.72 17.75
C ARG A 118 -3.23 8.63 16.25
N MET A 119 -1.99 8.59 15.75
CA MET A 119 -1.74 8.53 14.30
C MET A 119 -1.96 7.11 13.76
N GLY A 120 -1.57 6.07 14.52
CA GLY A 120 -1.81 4.66 14.15
C GLY A 120 -3.30 4.28 14.12
N MET A 121 -4.09 4.73 15.11
CA MET A 121 -5.54 4.45 15.14
C MET A 121 -6.37 5.32 14.19
N ALA A 122 -5.93 6.55 13.87
CA ALA A 122 -6.62 7.37 12.89
C ALA A 122 -6.53 6.78 11.46
N MET A 123 -5.46 6.04 11.18
CA MET A 123 -5.18 5.39 9.89
C MET A 123 -5.89 4.03 9.72
N MET A 124 -6.12 3.29 10.81
CA MET A 124 -6.74 1.95 10.83
C MET A 124 -8.28 1.96 10.89
N GLY A 125 -8.91 3.12 10.78
CA GLY A 125 -10.36 3.27 10.96
C GLY A 125 -10.68 4.00 12.25
N ARG A 126 -11.03 5.29 12.15
CA ARG A 126 -11.50 6.07 13.29
C ARG A 126 -12.77 5.42 13.83
N GLN A 127 -12.73 4.94 15.07
CA GLN A 127 -13.95 4.65 15.79
C GLN A 127 -14.86 5.88 15.77
N PRO A 128 -16.16 5.70 15.49
CA PRO A 128 -17.13 6.79 15.49
C PRO A 128 -17.13 7.49 16.87
N ARG A 129 -16.99 8.81 16.84
CA ARG A 129 -16.81 9.67 18.03
C ARG A 129 -18.13 10.28 18.54
N SER A 130 -19.25 9.88 17.94
CA SER A 130 -20.60 10.34 18.28
C SER A 130 -21.66 9.44 17.64
N ALA A 131 -22.89 9.48 18.16
CA ALA A 131 -24.04 8.81 17.55
C ALA A 131 -24.24 9.19 16.07
N ARG A 132 -24.08 10.49 15.72
CA ARG A 132 -24.12 10.96 14.33
C ARG A 132 -23.04 10.32 13.44
N SER A 133 -21.86 10.02 14.01
CA SER A 133 -20.79 9.36 13.26
C SER A 133 -21.00 7.86 13.10
N VAL A 134 -21.75 7.20 14.01
CA VAL A 134 -22.21 5.82 13.79
C VAL A 134 -23.22 5.75 12.67
N GLU A 135 -24.23 6.62 12.66
CA GLU A 135 -25.21 6.61 11.57
C GLU A 135 -24.56 6.88 10.21
N ARG A 136 -23.59 7.81 10.16
CA ARG A 136 -22.79 8.05 8.94
C ARG A 136 -21.99 6.82 8.53
N ALA A 137 -21.38 6.09 9.47
CA ALA A 137 -20.65 4.87 9.19
C ALA A 137 -21.57 3.76 8.68
N LEU A 138 -22.76 3.61 9.27
CA LEU A 138 -23.79 2.66 8.83
C LEU A 138 -24.26 3.00 7.41
N SER A 139 -24.62 4.26 7.14
CA SER A 139 -24.97 4.72 5.80
C SER A 139 -23.87 4.43 4.78
N THR A 140 -22.61 4.76 5.09
CA THR A 140 -21.47 4.47 4.20
C THR A 140 -21.32 2.97 3.93
N THR A 141 -21.56 2.13 4.93
CA THR A 141 -21.49 0.67 4.82
C THR A 141 -22.62 0.13 3.96
N ARG A 142 -23.85 0.61 4.14
CA ARG A 142 -25.02 0.27 3.31
C ARG A 142 -24.77 0.65 1.85
N ASP A 143 -24.26 1.85 1.59
CA ASP A 143 -23.92 2.32 0.24
C ASP A 143 -22.81 1.49 -0.40
N PHE A 144 -21.81 1.07 0.39
CA PHE A 144 -20.78 0.16 -0.09
C PHE A 144 -21.39 -1.18 -0.51
N VAL A 145 -22.23 -1.79 0.33
CA VAL A 145 -22.88 -3.08 0.05
C VAL A 145 -23.67 -3.01 -1.25
N THR A 146 -24.55 -2.02 -1.40
CA THR A 146 -25.39 -1.88 -2.60
C THR A 146 -24.55 -1.76 -3.87
N ARG A 147 -23.56 -0.84 -3.86
CA ARG A 147 -22.67 -0.65 -5.02
C ARG A 147 -21.81 -1.87 -5.30
N ARG A 148 -21.31 -2.54 -4.26
CA ARG A 148 -20.43 -3.69 -4.41
C ARG A 148 -21.19 -4.88 -5.00
N VAL A 149 -22.38 -5.16 -4.50
CA VAL A 149 -23.25 -6.24 -5.01
C VAL A 149 -23.54 -6.01 -6.49
N GLN A 150 -23.96 -4.79 -6.87
CA GLN A 150 -24.22 -4.48 -8.27
C GLN A 150 -22.96 -4.63 -9.13
N ASN A 151 -21.83 -4.10 -8.67
CA ASN A 151 -20.58 -4.19 -9.41
C ASN A 151 -20.11 -5.64 -9.61
N VAL A 152 -20.32 -6.53 -8.63
CA VAL A 152 -19.98 -7.95 -8.80
C VAL A 152 -20.89 -8.60 -9.85
N ARG A 153 -22.19 -8.29 -9.86
CA ARG A 153 -23.11 -8.76 -10.92
C ARG A 153 -22.65 -8.28 -12.29
N ASP A 154 -22.37 -7.00 -12.43
CA ASP A 154 -21.90 -6.43 -13.70
C ASP A 154 -20.58 -7.05 -14.17
N GLN A 155 -19.69 -7.45 -13.25
CA GLN A 155 -18.47 -8.19 -13.59
C GLN A 155 -18.75 -9.63 -14.04
N LEU A 156 -19.66 -10.33 -13.37
CA LEU A 156 -20.06 -11.70 -13.73
C LEU A 156 -20.78 -11.75 -15.08
N ASP A 157 -21.51 -10.68 -15.42
CA ASP A 157 -22.24 -10.53 -16.69
C ASP A 157 -21.34 -9.94 -17.79
N GLY A 158 -20.06 -9.66 -17.51
CA GLY A 158 -19.10 -9.14 -18.49
C GLY A 158 -19.28 -7.66 -18.85
N LYS A 159 -20.17 -6.92 -18.17
CA LYS A 159 -20.43 -5.50 -18.42
C LYS A 159 -19.27 -4.61 -17.96
N VAL A 160 -18.56 -5.00 -16.90
CA VAL A 160 -17.40 -4.28 -16.37
C VAL A 160 -16.29 -5.24 -15.95
N LYS A 161 -15.02 -4.80 -15.91
CA LYS A 161 -13.88 -5.65 -15.51
C LYS A 161 -13.48 -5.52 -14.03
N GLY A 162 -13.97 -4.49 -13.36
CA GLY A 162 -13.52 -4.08 -12.03
C GLY A 162 -12.10 -3.50 -12.04
N ARG A 163 -11.73 -2.79 -10.97
CA ARG A 163 -10.41 -2.19 -10.79
C ARG A 163 -9.53 -3.10 -9.94
N ASN A 164 -8.28 -3.27 -10.35
CA ASN A 164 -7.31 -4.02 -9.56
C ASN A 164 -7.08 -3.33 -8.21
N THR A 165 -7.46 -3.99 -7.13
CA THR A 165 -7.10 -3.62 -5.76
C THR A 165 -5.76 -4.24 -5.39
N GLY A 166 -4.74 -3.97 -6.21
CA GLY A 166 -3.39 -4.30 -5.78
C GLY A 166 -2.99 -3.44 -4.58
N PHE A 167 -2.20 -4.02 -3.67
CA PHE A 167 -1.20 -3.28 -2.88
C PHE A 167 -0.28 -2.41 -3.74
N ALA A 168 -0.44 -2.45 -5.06
CA ALA A 168 -0.04 -1.42 -6.00
C ALA A 168 -0.43 0.01 -5.58
N ARG A 169 -1.16 0.31 -4.50
CA ARG A 169 -1.25 1.69 -3.95
C ARG A 169 -0.38 1.96 -2.71
N PHE A 170 0.21 0.94 -2.11
CA PHE A 170 1.39 1.07 -1.24
C PHE A 170 2.70 0.95 -2.04
N GLY A 171 2.67 0.27 -3.20
CA GLY A 171 3.72 0.31 -4.22
C GLY A 171 3.59 1.48 -5.21
N ARG A 172 2.37 1.93 -5.51
CA ARG A 172 2.04 3.26 -6.07
C ARG A 172 1.46 4.14 -4.97
N MET A 173 2.24 4.36 -3.91
CA MET A 173 2.19 5.67 -3.28
C MET A 173 2.76 6.62 -4.31
N SER A 174 1.89 6.97 -5.25
CA SER A 174 2.12 7.86 -6.36
C SER A 174 3.28 7.48 -7.30
N GLN A 175 2.90 7.20 -8.56
CA GLN A 175 3.71 7.62 -9.70
C GLN A 175 3.74 9.16 -9.83
N SER A 176 3.39 9.94 -8.79
CA SER A 176 4.02 11.24 -8.60
C SER A 176 5.38 10.97 -7.97
N ASN A 177 6.45 11.32 -8.67
CA ASN A 177 7.66 12.03 -8.22
C ASN A 177 8.23 11.78 -6.79
N ALA A 178 7.40 11.66 -5.74
CA ALA A 178 7.79 11.31 -4.38
C ALA A 178 8.51 9.94 -4.21
N GLY A 179 8.35 8.98 -5.12
CA GLY A 179 9.03 7.68 -5.05
C GLY A 179 10.49 7.71 -5.53
N GLY A 180 10.74 8.41 -6.65
CA GLY A 180 12.09 8.69 -7.15
C GLY A 180 12.85 9.59 -6.17
N ALA A 181 12.16 10.57 -5.60
CA ALA A 181 12.68 11.44 -4.55
C ALA A 181 13.24 10.74 -3.29
N ALA A 182 12.83 9.50 -3.02
CA ALA A 182 13.39 8.71 -1.91
C ALA A 182 14.62 7.88 -2.34
N ILE A 183 14.69 7.47 -3.61
CA ILE A 183 15.84 6.74 -4.18
C ILE A 183 16.99 7.71 -4.43
N GLY A 184 16.72 8.87 -5.03
CA GLY A 184 17.76 9.88 -5.22
C GLY A 184 18.41 10.27 -3.89
N ARG A 185 17.66 10.38 -2.78
CA ARG A 185 18.22 10.69 -1.45
C ARG A 185 19.10 9.59 -0.87
N PHE A 186 18.94 8.36 -1.35
CA PHE A 186 19.78 7.25 -0.92
C PHE A 186 21.15 7.30 -1.64
N PHE A 187 21.18 7.76 -2.90
CA PHE A 187 22.41 7.78 -3.69
C PHE A 187 23.10 9.15 -3.74
N VAL A 188 22.36 10.24 -3.59
CA VAL A 188 22.95 11.57 -3.53
C VAL A 188 23.22 11.90 -2.07
N GLN A 189 24.46 11.71 -1.63
CA GLN A 189 24.93 12.20 -0.33
C GLN A 189 25.05 13.74 -0.40
N THR A 190 23.94 14.43 -0.14
CA THR A 190 23.83 15.90 -0.28
C THR A 190 24.73 16.69 0.66
N ASP A 191 25.32 16.03 1.66
CA ASP A 191 26.19 16.67 2.64
C ASP A 191 27.62 16.84 2.13
N THR A 192 28.00 16.15 1.04
CA THR A 192 29.35 16.20 0.44
C THR A 192 29.40 16.91 -0.91
N LEU A 193 28.24 17.32 -1.45
CA LEU A 193 28.17 18.04 -2.72
C LEU A 193 28.57 19.52 -2.54
N PRO A 194 29.37 20.09 -3.46
CA PRO A 194 29.66 21.51 -3.46
C PRO A 194 28.38 22.30 -3.72
N LEU A 195 28.28 23.47 -3.08
CA LEU A 195 27.21 24.43 -3.31
C LEU A 195 27.77 25.60 -4.11
N ASP A 196 26.95 26.17 -4.98
CA ASP A 196 27.25 27.48 -5.57
C ASP A 196 27.09 28.61 -4.52
N ASP A 197 27.44 29.83 -4.92
CA ASP A 197 27.33 31.04 -4.10
C ASP A 197 25.87 31.36 -3.65
N GLN A 198 24.90 30.60 -4.15
CA GLN A 198 23.46 30.76 -3.93
C GLN A 198 22.86 29.59 -3.13
N ASP A 199 23.68 28.73 -2.52
CA ASP A 199 23.27 27.54 -1.74
C ASP A 199 22.46 26.52 -2.59
N ARG A 200 22.84 26.39 -3.87
CA ARG A 200 22.25 25.45 -4.82
C ARG A 200 23.27 24.43 -5.30
N PHE A 201 22.78 23.26 -5.68
CA PHE A 201 23.53 22.23 -6.39
C PHE A 201 23.37 22.42 -7.89
N SER A 202 24.48 22.36 -8.62
CA SER A 202 24.44 22.30 -10.09
C SER A 202 24.00 20.91 -10.54
N LYS A 203 23.51 20.82 -11.78
CA LYS A 203 23.16 19.53 -12.38
C LYS A 203 24.40 18.65 -12.53
N GLU A 204 25.53 19.24 -12.91
CA GLU A 204 26.81 18.58 -13.12
C GLU A 204 27.33 17.94 -11.83
N ASP A 205 27.21 18.63 -10.69
CA ASP A 205 27.64 18.11 -9.39
C ASP A 205 26.78 16.92 -8.95
N ILE A 206 25.48 17.00 -9.18
CA ILE A 206 24.56 15.91 -8.88
C ILE A 206 24.85 14.71 -9.79
N ASP A 207 25.02 14.92 -11.10
CA ASP A 207 25.35 13.87 -12.07
C ASP A 207 26.69 13.20 -11.70
N ALA A 208 27.69 13.96 -11.24
CA ALA A 208 28.97 13.42 -10.78
C ALA A 208 28.83 12.56 -9.51
N ALA A 209 28.04 12.98 -8.53
CA ALA A 209 27.77 12.16 -7.34
C ALA A 209 26.96 10.89 -7.65
N ILE A 210 26.07 10.96 -8.64
CA ILE A 210 25.31 9.81 -9.12
C ILE A 210 26.24 8.76 -9.74
N GLN A 211 27.14 9.19 -10.62
CA GLN A 211 28.12 8.30 -11.27
C GLN A 211 29.09 7.70 -10.25
N THR A 212 29.55 8.51 -9.28
CA THR A 212 30.38 8.04 -8.18
C THR A 212 29.68 6.97 -7.34
N SER A 213 28.38 7.14 -7.10
CA SER A 213 27.58 6.17 -6.34
C SER A 213 27.35 4.87 -7.11
N PHE A 214 27.13 4.95 -8.43
CA PHE A 214 27.04 3.76 -9.27
C PHE A 214 28.36 2.97 -9.26
N ALA A 215 29.49 3.65 -9.48
CA ALA A 215 30.81 3.03 -9.47
C ALA A 215 31.18 2.44 -8.09
N ALA A 216 30.74 3.06 -7.00
CA ALA A 216 30.93 2.52 -5.64
C ALA A 216 30.11 1.24 -5.37
N LEU A 217 28.99 1.07 -6.07
CA LEU A 217 28.11 -0.10 -5.95
C LEU A 217 28.51 -1.23 -6.89
N ASP A 218 29.02 -0.90 -8.08
CA ASP A 218 29.55 -1.84 -9.07
C ASP A 218 30.95 -2.33 -8.64
N ALA A 219 31.01 -2.96 -7.45
CA ALA A 219 32.27 -3.36 -6.81
C ALA A 219 33.05 -4.39 -7.64
N ASN A 220 32.35 -5.14 -8.50
CA ASN A 220 32.95 -6.09 -9.43
C ASN A 220 33.33 -5.49 -10.79
N GLY A 221 33.03 -4.21 -11.04
CA GLY A 221 33.34 -3.49 -12.28
C GLY A 221 32.64 -4.08 -13.52
N SER A 222 31.47 -4.69 -13.35
CA SER A 222 30.74 -5.35 -14.42
C SER A 222 30.00 -4.39 -15.35
N GLY A 223 29.86 -3.12 -14.96
CA GLY A 223 29.04 -2.13 -15.65
C GLY A 223 27.54 -2.32 -15.42
N THR A 224 27.14 -3.23 -14.52
CA THR A 224 25.76 -3.49 -14.13
C THR A 224 25.68 -3.76 -12.63
N LEU A 225 24.62 -3.32 -11.96
CA LEU A 225 24.42 -3.66 -10.55
C LEU A 225 23.62 -4.94 -10.42
N GLU A 226 24.15 -5.90 -9.66
CA GLU A 226 23.45 -7.09 -9.24
C GLU A 226 22.69 -6.87 -7.93
N ARG A 227 21.71 -7.75 -7.69
CA ARG A 227 20.81 -7.61 -6.55
C ARG A 227 21.53 -7.63 -5.20
N THR A 228 22.57 -8.44 -5.09
CA THR A 228 23.38 -8.56 -3.88
C THR A 228 24.18 -7.29 -3.60
N GLU A 229 24.70 -6.63 -4.63
CA GLU A 229 25.48 -5.39 -4.50
C GLU A 229 24.61 -4.25 -3.96
N VAL A 230 23.38 -4.13 -4.45
CA VAL A 230 22.40 -3.15 -3.95
C VAL A 230 21.88 -3.51 -2.55
N GLU A 231 21.70 -4.81 -2.25
CA GLU A 231 21.23 -5.28 -0.94
C GLU A 231 22.28 -5.07 0.17
N ASP A 232 23.55 -5.31 -0.12
CA ASP A 232 24.65 -5.16 0.83
C ASP A 232 24.87 -3.69 1.21
N GLU A 233 24.84 -2.77 0.25
CA GLU A 233 25.03 -1.35 0.52
C GLU A 233 23.81 -0.71 1.22
N ALA A 234 22.59 -1.07 0.82
CA ALA A 234 21.38 -0.66 1.54
C ALA A 234 21.32 -1.18 2.99
N GLY A 235 22.03 -2.27 3.28
CA GLY A 235 22.26 -2.78 4.63
C GLY A 235 23.18 -1.90 5.49
N ARG A 236 24.16 -1.22 4.86
CA ARG A 236 25.18 -0.40 5.53
C ARG A 236 24.72 1.03 5.85
N GLN A 237 23.73 1.56 5.12
CA GLN A 237 23.33 2.96 5.26
C GLN A 237 22.20 3.21 6.29
N PRO A 238 22.43 4.05 7.32
CA PRO A 238 21.39 4.45 8.29
C PRO A 238 20.22 5.20 7.64
N ALA A 239 20.48 5.95 6.57
CA ALA A 239 19.49 6.72 5.82
C ALA A 239 18.43 5.85 5.13
N ALA A 240 18.78 4.62 4.72
CA ALA A 240 17.85 3.65 4.14
C ALA A 240 16.70 3.34 5.10
N ARG A 241 16.99 3.15 6.39
CA ARG A 241 15.98 2.89 7.42
C ARG A 241 15.00 4.05 7.58
N ALA A 242 15.47 5.29 7.42
CA ALA A 242 14.66 6.50 7.53
C ALA A 242 13.82 6.79 6.27
N ALA A 243 14.38 6.57 5.07
CA ALA A 243 13.71 6.81 3.80
C ALA A 243 12.49 5.89 3.56
N PHE A 244 12.49 4.70 4.17
CA PHE A 244 11.43 3.70 3.99
C PHE A 244 10.48 3.53 5.20
N GLY A 245 10.44 4.52 6.09
CA GLY A 245 9.37 4.66 7.09
C GLY A 245 9.52 3.80 8.35
N GLY A 246 10.75 3.59 8.83
CA GLY A 246 11.03 3.18 10.22
C GLY A 246 10.61 1.77 10.67
N VAL A 247 9.91 1.00 9.82
CA VAL A 247 9.41 -0.35 10.16
C VAL A 247 9.87 -1.43 9.14
N ALA A 248 10.67 -1.04 8.14
CA ALA A 248 11.25 -1.99 7.19
C ALA A 248 12.61 -2.49 7.70
N THR A 249 12.82 -3.81 7.73
CA THR A 249 14.17 -4.37 7.85
C THR A 249 14.99 -3.92 6.63
N PRO A 250 16.33 -3.77 6.75
CA PRO A 250 17.18 -3.35 5.62
C PRO A 250 16.95 -4.16 4.35
N ALA A 251 16.75 -5.49 4.46
CA ALA A 251 16.39 -6.36 3.35
C ALA A 251 15.07 -6.01 2.64
N ILE A 252 14.05 -5.53 3.37
CA ILE A 252 12.77 -5.12 2.78
C ILE A 252 12.90 -3.77 2.07
N ALA A 253 13.72 -2.86 2.61
CA ALA A 253 14.04 -1.58 1.98
C ALA A 253 14.81 -1.81 0.66
N ALA A 254 15.88 -2.59 0.72
CA ALA A 254 16.70 -2.96 -0.44
C ALA A 254 15.89 -3.64 -1.54
N ARG A 255 15.03 -4.60 -1.19
CA ARG A 255 14.17 -5.27 -2.18
C ARG A 255 13.18 -4.34 -2.87
N ARG A 256 12.64 -3.34 -2.15
CA ARG A 256 11.74 -2.34 -2.74
C ARG A 256 12.47 -1.39 -3.67
N MET A 257 13.72 -1.11 -3.34
CA MET A 257 14.61 -0.26 -4.11
C MET A 257 15.05 -0.96 -5.39
N TRP A 258 15.47 -2.22 -5.29
CA TRP A 258 15.76 -3.10 -6.42
C TRP A 258 14.65 -3.10 -7.47
N LEU A 259 13.40 -3.37 -7.05
CA LEU A 259 12.24 -3.42 -7.95
C LEU A 259 11.88 -2.09 -8.65
N ARG A 260 12.54 -0.99 -8.28
CA ARG A 260 12.38 0.31 -8.92
C ARG A 260 13.53 0.64 -9.86
N LEU A 261 14.72 0.07 -9.61
CA LEU A 261 15.90 0.22 -10.43
C LEU A 261 15.87 -0.74 -11.62
N ASP A 262 15.47 -2.00 -11.40
CA ASP A 262 15.30 -3.04 -12.43
C ASP A 262 13.94 -2.85 -13.12
N VAL A 263 13.89 -1.92 -14.09
CA VAL A 263 12.66 -1.46 -14.74
C VAL A 263 12.14 -2.52 -15.70
N ASP A 264 13.05 -3.14 -16.46
CA ASP A 264 12.73 -4.16 -17.45
C ASP A 264 12.56 -5.57 -16.83
N ARG A 265 12.97 -5.75 -15.57
CA ARG A 265 12.89 -7.00 -14.79
C ARG A 265 13.84 -8.08 -15.29
N ASN A 266 14.99 -7.69 -15.82
CA ASN A 266 16.05 -8.60 -16.26
C ASN A 266 16.92 -9.11 -15.09
N ASN A 267 16.65 -8.67 -13.85
CA ASN A 267 17.44 -8.93 -12.63
C ASN A 267 18.87 -8.36 -12.67
N LYS A 268 19.07 -7.30 -13.44
CA LYS A 268 20.24 -6.43 -13.43
C LYS A 268 19.75 -4.98 -13.47
N VAL A 269 20.63 -4.05 -13.16
CA VAL A 269 20.38 -2.63 -13.38
C VAL A 269 21.55 -2.11 -14.18
N ASP A 270 21.29 -1.71 -15.41
CA ASP A 270 22.30 -1.06 -16.24
C ASP A 270 22.36 0.45 -15.97
N ALA A 271 23.37 1.11 -16.55
CA ALA A 271 23.55 2.54 -16.42
C ALA A 271 22.35 3.36 -16.94
N GLN A 272 21.63 2.88 -17.95
CA GLN A 272 20.48 3.58 -18.52
C GLN A 272 19.27 3.53 -17.59
N GLU A 273 19.00 2.36 -17.01
CA GLU A 273 17.94 2.17 -16.02
C GLU A 273 18.22 2.99 -14.75
N TRP A 274 19.48 3.02 -14.33
CA TRP A 274 19.95 3.83 -13.22
C TRP A 274 19.73 5.34 -13.46
N GLU A 275 20.21 5.86 -14.59
CA GLU A 275 20.06 7.26 -14.98
C GLU A 275 18.58 7.65 -15.12
N ALA A 276 17.75 6.79 -15.70
CA ALA A 276 16.32 7.05 -15.87
C ALA A 276 15.59 7.20 -14.53
N VAL A 277 15.91 6.36 -13.54
CA VAL A 277 15.30 6.43 -12.21
C VAL A 277 15.72 7.70 -11.48
N ILE A 278 16.95 8.15 -11.67
CA ILE A 278 17.48 9.33 -11.00
C ILE A 278 17.04 10.62 -11.69
N ALA A 279 16.99 10.67 -13.01
CA ALA A 279 16.38 11.77 -13.75
C ALA A 279 14.92 12.00 -13.31
N ALA A 280 14.16 10.91 -13.08
CA ALA A 280 12.81 10.99 -12.54
C ALA A 280 12.77 11.49 -11.07
N ALA A 281 13.82 11.24 -10.29
CA ALA A 281 13.98 11.78 -8.93
C ALA A 281 14.32 13.27 -8.92
N LEU A 282 15.19 13.71 -9.82
CA LEU A 282 15.61 15.10 -9.96
C LEU A 282 14.45 15.99 -10.41
N ALA A 283 13.71 15.55 -11.44
CA ALA A 283 12.48 16.20 -11.88
C ALA A 283 11.36 16.20 -10.81
N ALA A 284 11.47 15.35 -9.79
CA ALA A 284 10.57 15.34 -8.66
C ALA A 284 10.90 16.36 -7.59
N TRP A 285 12.18 16.70 -7.43
CA TRP A 285 12.67 17.66 -6.46
C TRP A 285 12.65 19.09 -7.00
N ASP A 286 12.89 19.27 -8.30
CA ASP A 286 12.81 20.55 -8.99
C ASP A 286 11.35 20.94 -9.23
N ARG A 287 10.73 21.57 -8.23
CA ARG A 287 9.28 21.85 -8.22
C ARG A 287 8.95 23.14 -8.95
N ASP A 288 9.82 24.13 -8.84
CA ASP A 288 9.79 25.42 -9.53
C ASP A 288 10.31 25.33 -10.97
N LYS A 289 10.96 24.23 -11.35
CA LYS A 289 11.45 23.96 -12.71
C LYS A 289 12.52 24.96 -13.14
N ASP A 290 13.33 25.39 -12.19
CA ASP A 290 14.38 26.37 -12.45
C ASP A 290 15.70 25.71 -12.88
N GLY A 291 15.78 24.37 -12.83
CA GLY A 291 16.95 23.60 -13.20
C GLY A 291 18.03 23.56 -12.13
N PHE A 292 17.75 24.05 -10.92
CA PHE A 292 18.63 24.02 -9.76
C PHE A 292 17.97 23.28 -8.59
N TRP A 293 18.77 22.80 -7.64
CA TRP A 293 18.25 22.16 -6.42
C TRP A 293 18.84 22.82 -5.20
N THR A 294 18.01 23.22 -4.24
CA THR A 294 18.50 23.70 -2.95
C THR A 294 18.56 22.56 -1.93
N ARG A 295 19.28 22.75 -0.82
CA ARG A 295 19.19 21.84 0.35
C ARG A 295 17.74 21.63 0.79
N ARG A 296 16.88 22.64 0.64
CA ARG A 296 15.46 22.55 1.01
C ARG A 296 14.70 21.57 0.12
N ASP A 297 14.98 21.56 -1.18
CA ASP A 297 14.33 20.64 -2.14
C ASP A 297 14.73 19.20 -1.87
N LEU A 298 16.00 19.00 -1.51
CA LEU A 298 16.56 17.69 -1.22
C LEU A 298 16.23 17.17 0.19
N THR A 299 15.83 18.00 1.16
CA THR A 299 15.59 17.56 2.55
C THR A 299 14.13 17.51 2.97
N ARG A 300 13.21 18.28 2.35
CA ARG A 300 11.81 18.39 2.82
C ARG A 300 11.09 17.03 2.83
N ARG A 301 10.69 16.55 4.02
CA ARG A 301 9.83 15.36 4.18
C ARG A 301 8.38 15.77 3.89
N ARG A 302 7.68 15.00 3.04
CA ARG A 302 6.22 15.12 2.86
C ARG A 302 5.49 14.68 4.12
#